data_AF-A0A1F9UK61-F1
#
_entry.id   AF-A0A1F9UK61-F1
#
_cell.length_a   1.000
_cell.length_b   1.000
_cell.length_c   1.000
_cell.angle_alpha   90.00
_cell.angle_beta   90.00
_cell.angle_gamma   90.00
#
_symmetry.space_group_name_H-M   'P 1'
#
loop_
_entity.id
_entity.type
_entity.pdbx_description
1 polymer ?
#
loop_
_entity_poly.entity_id
_entity_poly.type
_entity_poly.pdbx_seq_one_letter_code
_entity_poly.pdbx_strand_id
1 'polypeptide(L)'
;MAYKYLLEELRSGLVDEFFEDFKTQCVAFLDPETYGRSPLENSSFIVSSRFSDARLHGAGFSARLTGAAAEWISMILYIGLGPRPFQWVNGELRFEPRPTLAGWLFKKSGHFGKDVFGFKLFGKTWILYRNPGRRDTFGEKPLSPLRFQLRYASGKEAAWDGPCLPDEPARDLRSGKLDRVTIELG
;
A
#
# COMPACT_ATOMS: atom_id res chain seq x y z
N MET A 1 0.81 1.03 18.86
CA MET A 1 -0.19 -0.06 18.92
C MET A 1 -1.24 0.03 17.83
N ALA A 2 -1.84 1.20 17.55
CA ALA A 2 -2.85 1.35 16.50
C ALA A 2 -2.43 0.75 15.13
N TYR A 3 -1.20 1.00 14.68
CA TYR A 3 -0.73 0.47 13.39
C TYR A 3 -0.57 -1.06 13.37
N LYS A 4 -0.29 -1.69 14.52
CA LYS A 4 -0.30 -3.15 14.65
C LYS A 4 -1.72 -3.69 14.57
N TYR A 5 -2.66 -3.03 15.24
CA TYR A 5 -4.08 -3.38 15.18
C TYR A 5 -4.59 -3.36 13.72
N LEU A 6 -4.37 -2.24 13.02
CA LEU A 6 -4.70 -2.10 11.59
C LEU A 6 -4.06 -3.19 10.70
N LEU A 7 -2.79 -3.50 10.95
CA LEU A 7 -2.09 -4.55 10.21
C LEU A 7 -2.68 -5.95 10.47
N GLU A 8 -3.13 -6.22 11.70
CA GLU A 8 -3.74 -7.51 12.04
C GLU A 8 -5.19 -7.64 11.54
N GLU A 9 -5.95 -6.55 11.41
CA GLU A 9 -7.24 -6.55 10.70
C GLU A 9 -7.06 -7.02 9.25
N LEU A 10 -6.10 -6.40 8.54
CA LEU A 10 -5.72 -6.81 7.18
C LEU A 10 -5.34 -8.29 7.09
N ARG A 11 -4.49 -8.76 8.01
CA ARG A 11 -4.01 -10.15 8.02
C ARG A 11 -5.11 -11.15 8.38
N SER A 12 -6.12 -10.71 9.13
CA SER A 12 -7.29 -11.50 9.50
C SER A 12 -8.37 -11.49 8.41
N GLY A 13 -8.20 -10.70 7.35
CA GLY A 13 -9.17 -10.58 6.26
C GLY A 13 -10.34 -9.64 6.55
N LEU A 14 -10.27 -8.84 7.62
CA LEU A 14 -11.25 -7.83 8.00
C LEU A 14 -11.01 -6.55 7.18
N VAL A 15 -11.19 -6.67 5.85
CA VAL A 15 -10.79 -5.62 4.90
C VAL A 15 -11.67 -4.39 4.99
N ASP A 16 -12.98 -4.58 5.14
CA ASP A 16 -13.94 -3.50 5.26
C ASP A 16 -13.68 -2.70 6.55
N GLU A 17 -13.57 -3.39 7.69
CA GLU A 17 -13.24 -2.79 8.99
C GLU A 17 -11.88 -2.09 8.95
N PHE A 18 -10.87 -2.74 8.35
CA PHE A 18 -9.57 -2.13 8.16
C PHE A 18 -9.68 -0.78 7.43
N PHE A 19 -10.44 -0.68 6.34
CA PHE A 19 -10.51 0.57 5.58
C PHE A 19 -11.35 1.66 6.26
N GLU A 20 -12.30 1.28 7.11
CA GLU A 20 -13.01 2.21 7.99
C GLU A 20 -12.04 2.78 9.05
N ASP A 21 -11.31 1.92 9.74
CA ASP A 21 -10.36 2.31 10.79
C ASP A 21 -9.10 2.97 10.23
N PHE A 22 -8.64 2.57 9.05
CA PHE A 22 -7.47 3.16 8.40
C PHE A 22 -7.68 4.66 8.12
N LYS A 23 -8.88 5.08 7.74
CA LYS A 23 -9.21 6.51 7.51
C LYS A 23 -9.18 7.33 8.79
N THR A 24 -9.51 6.73 9.93
CA THR A 24 -9.74 7.45 11.19
C THR A 24 -8.60 7.29 12.19
N GLN A 25 -7.76 6.27 12.04
CA GLN A 25 -6.68 5.94 12.96
C GLN A 25 -5.28 6.12 12.36
N CYS A 26 -5.13 6.06 11.03
CA CYS A 26 -3.84 6.28 10.42
C CYS A 26 -3.52 7.78 10.39
N VAL A 27 -2.36 8.16 10.95
CA VAL A 27 -1.92 9.55 11.09
C VAL A 27 -1.97 10.32 9.76
N ALA A 28 -1.66 9.66 8.64
CA ALA A 28 -1.67 10.27 7.32
C ALA A 28 -3.05 10.77 6.85
N PHE A 29 -4.15 10.32 7.47
CA PHE A 29 -5.52 10.72 7.14
C PHE A 29 -6.22 11.49 8.25
N LEU A 30 -5.55 11.70 9.38
CA LEU A 30 -6.12 12.52 10.45
C LEU A 30 -6.27 13.97 9.99
N ASP A 31 -7.35 14.59 10.42
CA ASP A 31 -7.53 16.03 10.31
C ASP A 31 -6.42 16.76 11.10
N PRO A 32 -5.63 17.66 10.46
CA PRO A 32 -4.53 18.36 11.12
C PRO A 32 -4.96 19.15 12.37
N GLU A 33 -6.16 19.73 12.36
CA GLU A 33 -6.68 20.50 13.51
C GLU A 33 -6.93 19.57 14.69
N THR A 34 -7.56 18.41 14.44
CA THR A 34 -7.75 17.35 15.43
C THR A 34 -6.43 16.73 15.90
N TYR A 35 -5.49 16.46 14.99
CA TYR A 35 -4.19 15.86 15.32
C TYR A 35 -3.26 16.84 16.06
N GLY A 36 -3.48 18.14 15.90
CA GLY A 36 -2.70 19.21 16.54
C GLY A 36 -1.30 19.40 15.94
N ARG A 37 -1.00 18.75 14.82
CA ARG A 37 0.27 18.85 14.08
C ARG A 37 0.11 18.35 12.64
N SER A 38 1.18 18.44 11.86
CA SER A 38 1.18 17.94 10.48
C SER A 38 0.93 16.44 10.42
N PRO A 39 -0.06 15.94 9.64
CA PRO A 39 -0.25 14.51 9.35
C PRO A 39 0.94 13.82 8.68
N LEU A 40 1.92 14.60 8.18
CA LEU A 40 3.18 14.09 7.66
C LEU A 40 4.19 13.74 8.75
N GLU A 41 3.93 14.18 9.99
CA GLU A 41 4.75 13.91 11.17
C GLU A 41 4.10 12.82 12.02
N ASN A 42 4.56 11.59 11.83
CA ASN A 42 4.06 10.47 12.62
C ASN A 42 4.65 10.50 14.05
N SER A 43 3.82 10.12 15.04
CA SER A 43 4.21 9.97 16.43
C SER A 43 4.20 8.48 16.81
N SER A 44 5.11 8.04 17.67
CA SER A 44 5.11 6.65 18.17
C SER A 44 3.89 6.37 19.05
N PHE A 45 3.51 7.37 19.84
CA PHE A 45 2.28 7.39 20.60
C PHE A 45 1.84 8.84 20.84
N ILE A 46 0.54 9.00 21.07
CA ILE A 46 -0.11 10.25 21.42
C ILE A 46 -0.70 10.05 22.81
N VAL A 47 -0.42 10.97 23.72
CA VAL A 47 -0.93 10.88 25.10
C VAL A 47 -2.45 11.09 25.10
N SER A 48 -3.16 10.14 25.71
CA SER A 48 -4.62 10.17 25.83
C SER A 48 -5.09 11.28 26.78
N SER A 49 -6.30 11.79 26.55
CA SER A 49 -7.03 12.67 27.48
C SER A 49 -7.35 12.01 28.83
N ARG A 50 -7.16 10.69 28.96
CA ARG A 50 -7.25 9.96 30.23
C ARG A 50 -5.96 9.96 31.05
N PHE A 51 -4.86 10.49 30.51
CA PHE A 51 -3.59 10.55 31.26
C PHE A 51 -3.70 11.51 32.45
N SER A 52 -3.00 11.26 33.55
CA SER A 52 -3.17 12.06 34.77
C SER A 52 -2.67 13.51 34.64
N ASP A 53 -1.67 13.74 33.80
CA ASP A 53 -1.14 15.09 33.54
C ASP A 53 -1.81 15.71 32.30
N ALA A 54 -2.71 16.66 32.53
CA ALA A 54 -3.45 17.36 31.48
C ALA A 54 -2.55 18.15 30.51
N ARG A 55 -1.36 18.58 30.93
CA ARG A 55 -0.42 19.34 30.09
C ARG A 55 0.14 18.49 28.95
N LEU A 56 0.11 17.17 29.10
CA LEU A 56 0.63 16.24 28.11
C LEU A 56 -0.46 15.71 27.18
N HIS A 57 -1.74 15.98 27.42
CA HIS A 57 -2.82 15.45 26.58
C HIS A 57 -2.65 15.87 25.12
N GLY A 58 -2.71 14.89 24.20
CA GLY A 58 -2.49 15.12 22.77
C GLY A 58 -1.02 15.24 22.36
N ALA A 59 -0.07 15.32 23.29
CA ALA A 59 1.35 15.40 22.97
C ALA A 59 1.82 14.12 22.26
N GLY A 60 2.52 14.30 21.14
CA GLY A 60 3.13 13.22 20.36
C GLY A 60 4.58 12.99 20.80
N PHE A 61 4.94 11.73 21.01
CA PHE A 61 6.31 11.34 21.36
C PHE A 61 6.88 10.42 20.29
N SER A 62 8.13 10.68 19.90
CA SER A 62 8.88 9.84 18.97
C SER A 62 9.90 8.99 19.72
N ALA A 63 9.62 7.70 19.85
CA ALA A 63 10.62 6.73 20.24
C ALA A 63 11.51 6.46 19.02
N ARG A 64 12.84 6.51 19.20
CA ARG A 64 13.85 6.37 18.13
C ARG A 64 13.57 5.20 17.16
N LEU A 65 13.03 4.09 17.67
CA LEU A 65 12.70 2.88 16.92
C LEU A 65 11.17 2.67 16.88
N THR A 66 10.43 3.61 16.30
CA THR A 66 8.98 3.46 16.18
C THR A 66 8.61 2.28 15.28
N GLY A 67 7.93 1.28 15.85
CA GLY A 67 7.34 0.18 15.08
C GLY A 67 6.40 0.68 13.98
N ALA A 68 5.75 1.84 14.19
CA ALA A 68 4.72 2.37 13.30
C ALA A 68 5.23 2.56 11.86
N ALA A 69 6.52 2.86 11.67
CA ALA A 69 7.11 2.95 10.33
C ALA A 69 7.19 1.57 9.65
N ALA A 70 7.61 0.54 10.38
CA ALA A 70 7.67 -0.84 9.87
C ALA A 70 6.26 -1.38 9.60
N GLU A 71 5.29 -1.09 10.48
CA GLU A 71 3.89 -1.47 10.28
C GLU A 71 3.27 -0.72 9.09
N TRP A 72 3.56 0.56 8.89
CA TRP A 72 3.13 1.31 7.70
C TRP A 72 3.63 0.67 6.41
N ILE A 73 4.94 0.38 6.31
CA ILE A 73 5.52 -0.28 5.15
C ILE A 73 4.86 -1.64 4.93
N SER A 74 4.66 -2.40 6.01
CA SER A 74 3.99 -3.70 5.94
C SER A 74 2.56 -3.58 5.41
N MET A 75 1.77 -2.62 5.89
CA MET A 75 0.40 -2.38 5.40
C MET A 75 0.39 -1.98 3.94
N ILE A 76 1.23 -1.01 3.51
CA ILE A 76 1.27 -0.56 2.11
C ILE A 76 1.66 -1.69 1.16
N LEU A 77 2.66 -2.50 1.53
CA LEU A 77 3.02 -3.67 0.75
C LEU A 77 1.90 -4.72 0.74
N TYR A 78 1.23 -4.94 1.87
CA TYR A 78 0.14 -5.91 1.98
C TYR A 78 -1.07 -5.51 1.13
N ILE A 79 -1.57 -4.27 1.24
CA ILE A 79 -2.70 -3.80 0.42
C ILE A 79 -2.31 -3.71 -1.06
N GLY A 80 -1.04 -3.44 -1.37
CA GLY A 80 -0.56 -3.31 -2.74
C GLY A 80 -0.28 -4.64 -3.43
N LEU A 81 0.17 -5.66 -2.71
CA LEU A 81 0.68 -6.91 -3.30
C LEU A 81 -0.07 -8.16 -2.84
N GLY A 82 -0.81 -8.08 -1.74
CA GLY A 82 -1.30 -9.23 -1.01
C GLY A 82 -0.20 -9.95 -0.20
N PRO A 83 -0.55 -11.03 0.51
CA PRO A 83 0.38 -11.72 1.41
C PRO A 83 1.49 -12.52 0.71
N ARG A 84 1.24 -12.96 -0.54
CA ARG A 84 2.15 -13.85 -1.29
C ARG A 84 2.22 -13.46 -2.78
N PRO A 85 2.79 -12.29 -3.11
CA PRO A 85 2.83 -11.83 -4.49
C PRO A 85 3.78 -12.62 -5.40
N PHE A 86 4.77 -13.30 -4.81
CA PHE A 86 5.70 -14.15 -5.55
C PHE A 86 5.45 -15.61 -5.17
N GLN A 87 5.18 -16.46 -6.16
CA GLN A 87 4.83 -17.85 -5.97
C GLN A 87 5.58 -18.75 -6.95
N TRP A 88 5.91 -19.96 -6.52
CA TRP A 88 6.41 -21.00 -7.43
C TRP A 88 5.25 -21.85 -7.90
N VAL A 89 5.03 -21.91 -9.21
CA VAL A 89 3.98 -22.71 -9.83
C VAL A 89 4.62 -23.55 -10.92
N ASN A 90 4.55 -24.88 -10.80
CA ASN A 90 5.12 -25.82 -11.77
C ASN A 90 6.62 -25.58 -12.08
N GLY A 91 7.42 -25.19 -11.08
CA GLY A 91 8.84 -24.93 -11.26
C GLY A 91 9.19 -23.53 -11.82
N GLU A 92 8.18 -22.70 -12.07
CA GLU A 92 8.36 -21.32 -12.54
C GLU A 92 8.00 -20.31 -11.44
N LEU A 93 8.76 -19.23 -11.36
CA LEU A 93 8.42 -18.09 -10.53
C LEU A 93 7.27 -17.32 -11.20
N ARG A 94 6.27 -16.91 -10.43
CA ARG A 94 5.23 -15.98 -10.89
C ARG A 94 5.14 -14.80 -9.96
N PHE A 95 4.88 -13.62 -10.53
CA PHE A 95 4.47 -12.45 -9.77
C PHE A 95 2.97 -12.21 -10.01
N GLU A 96 2.17 -12.50 -9.00
CA GLU A 96 0.71 -12.43 -9.03
C GLU A 96 0.25 -11.60 -7.82
N PRO A 97 0.27 -10.27 -7.94
CA PRO A 97 -0.18 -9.42 -6.85
C PRO A 97 -1.70 -9.52 -6.69
N ARG A 98 -2.16 -9.49 -5.45
CA ARG A 98 -3.59 -9.47 -5.10
C ARG A 98 -3.89 -8.19 -4.32
N PRO A 99 -4.03 -7.05 -5.03
CA PRO A 99 -4.26 -5.78 -4.36
C PRO A 99 -5.58 -5.81 -3.59
N THR A 100 -5.59 -5.16 -2.43
CA THR A 100 -6.76 -4.92 -1.59
C THR A 100 -6.83 -3.42 -1.34
N LEU A 101 -7.18 -2.67 -2.39
CA LEU A 101 -7.13 -1.22 -2.45
C LEU A 101 -8.55 -0.66 -2.49
N ALA A 102 -8.85 0.25 -1.58
CA ALA A 102 -10.09 0.99 -1.62
C ALA A 102 -10.08 2.07 -2.71
N GLY A 103 -11.22 2.27 -3.36
CA GLY A 103 -11.43 3.20 -4.47
C GLY A 103 -11.03 4.63 -4.15
N TRP A 104 -11.21 5.05 -2.89
CA TRP A 104 -10.89 6.40 -2.43
C TRP A 104 -9.38 6.70 -2.38
N LEU A 105 -8.52 5.68 -2.49
CA LEU A 105 -7.06 5.83 -2.63
C LEU A 105 -6.66 6.35 -4.02
N PHE A 106 -7.51 6.16 -5.04
CA PHE A 106 -7.26 6.63 -6.40
C PHE A 106 -7.77 8.07 -6.56
N LYS A 107 -6.84 9.04 -6.64
CA LYS A 107 -7.17 10.49 -6.64
C LYS A 107 -7.36 11.08 -8.04
N LYS A 108 -8.09 12.20 -8.13
CA LYS A 108 -8.33 12.95 -9.41
C LYS A 108 -7.07 13.57 -9.98
N SER A 109 -6.09 13.81 -9.12
CA SER A 109 -4.77 14.28 -9.44
C SER A 109 -3.82 13.77 -8.36
N GLY A 110 -2.54 13.61 -8.71
CA GLY A 110 -1.53 13.10 -7.79
C GLY A 110 -0.19 12.95 -8.48
N HIS A 111 0.83 12.59 -7.70
CA HIS A 111 2.21 12.46 -8.18
C HIS A 111 2.35 11.49 -9.38
N PHE A 112 1.55 10.41 -9.40
CA PHE A 112 1.58 9.41 -10.47
C PHE A 112 0.53 9.63 -11.57
N GLY A 113 -0.21 10.74 -11.52
CA GLY A 113 -1.31 11.04 -12.42
C GLY A 113 -2.69 10.72 -11.85
N LYS A 114 -3.70 10.90 -12.70
CA LYS A 114 -5.11 10.70 -12.36
C LYS A 114 -5.43 9.20 -12.25
N ASP A 115 -6.18 8.84 -11.21
CA ASP A 115 -6.69 7.48 -10.98
C ASP A 115 -5.57 6.42 -10.81
N VAL A 116 -4.42 6.86 -10.26
CA VAL A 116 -3.26 6.00 -10.02
C VAL A 116 -2.93 5.92 -8.53
N PHE A 117 -2.79 4.69 -8.04
CA PHE A 117 -2.16 4.40 -6.74
C PHE A 117 -0.76 3.85 -6.98
N GLY A 118 0.24 4.30 -6.21
CA GLY A 118 1.61 3.92 -6.44
C GLY A 118 2.43 3.76 -5.16
N PHE A 119 3.29 2.76 -5.13
CA PHE A 119 4.27 2.55 -4.06
C PHE A 119 5.56 1.95 -4.62
N LYS A 120 6.61 1.97 -3.81
CA LYS A 120 7.93 1.50 -4.21
C LYS A 120 8.19 0.10 -3.65
N LEU A 121 8.53 -0.84 -4.52
CA LEU A 121 8.90 -2.21 -4.18
C LEU A 121 10.43 -2.35 -4.20
N PHE A 122 10.96 -3.03 -3.18
CA PHE A 122 12.41 -3.27 -2.98
C PHE A 122 13.27 -1.99 -3.04
N GLY A 123 12.69 -0.83 -2.70
CA GLY A 123 13.38 0.45 -2.74
C GLY A 123 13.73 0.98 -4.14
N LYS A 124 13.41 0.23 -5.21
CA LYS A 124 13.83 0.55 -6.58
C LYS A 124 12.65 0.73 -7.53
N THR A 125 11.81 -0.29 -7.66
CA THR A 125 10.77 -0.34 -8.69
C THR A 125 9.50 0.34 -8.22
N TRP A 126 8.94 1.24 -9.02
CA TRP A 126 7.59 1.77 -8.80
C TRP A 126 6.54 0.77 -9.27
N ILE A 127 5.65 0.35 -8.37
CA ILE A 127 4.44 -0.39 -8.71
C ILE A 127 3.28 0.59 -8.77
N LEU A 128 2.66 0.73 -9.93
CA LEU A 128 1.57 1.69 -10.16
C LEU A 128 0.31 0.94 -10.58
N TYR A 129 -0.77 1.07 -9.83
CA TYR A 129 -2.09 0.56 -10.21
C TYR A 129 -2.91 1.66 -10.87
N ARG A 130 -3.47 1.39 -12.04
CA ARG A 130 -4.42 2.26 -12.74
C ARG A 130 -5.84 1.73 -12.56
N ASN A 131 -6.72 2.60 -12.09
CA ASN A 131 -8.11 2.27 -11.81
C ASN A 131 -9.05 3.44 -12.16
N PRO A 132 -9.35 3.66 -13.45
CA PRO A 132 -10.19 4.78 -13.89
C PRO A 132 -11.58 4.80 -13.23
N GLY A 133 -12.12 3.62 -12.92
CA GLY A 133 -13.43 3.47 -12.28
C GLY A 133 -13.41 3.71 -10.77
N ARG A 134 -12.22 3.79 -10.14
CA ARG A 134 -12.03 3.91 -8.69
C ARG A 134 -12.89 2.95 -7.89
N ARG A 135 -13.06 1.74 -8.41
CA ARG A 135 -13.77 0.67 -7.69
C ARG A 135 -12.81 0.02 -6.71
N ASP A 136 -13.36 -0.55 -5.66
CA ASP A 136 -12.57 -1.33 -4.72
C ASP A 136 -12.01 -2.59 -5.41
N THR A 137 -10.82 -3.03 -4.99
CA THR A 137 -10.22 -4.30 -5.44
C THR A 137 -10.50 -5.44 -4.45
N PHE A 138 -11.51 -5.26 -3.59
CA PHE A 138 -12.02 -6.22 -2.61
C PHE A 138 -13.55 -6.20 -2.59
N GLY A 139 -14.18 -7.04 -1.77
CA GLY A 139 -15.64 -7.17 -1.69
C GLY A 139 -16.22 -8.16 -2.71
N GLU A 140 -17.52 -8.03 -3.02
CA GLU A 140 -18.25 -9.01 -3.84
C GLU A 140 -17.80 -9.07 -5.31
N LYS A 141 -17.35 -7.94 -5.87
CA LYS A 141 -16.93 -7.83 -7.28
C LYS A 141 -15.60 -7.09 -7.39
N PRO A 142 -14.50 -7.69 -6.88
CA PRO A 142 -13.22 -7.03 -6.80
C PRO A 142 -12.62 -6.87 -8.19
N LEU A 143 -12.04 -5.69 -8.46
CA LEU A 143 -11.13 -5.52 -9.59
C LEU A 143 -9.89 -6.42 -9.43
N SER A 144 -9.36 -6.88 -10.55
CA SER A 144 -8.13 -7.69 -10.58
C SER A 144 -7.12 -7.16 -11.59
N PRO A 145 -5.82 -7.48 -11.45
CA PRO A 145 -4.83 -7.20 -12.48
C PRO A 145 -5.23 -7.84 -13.82
N LEU A 146 -5.22 -7.06 -14.90
CA LEU A 146 -5.50 -7.54 -16.26
C LEU A 146 -4.30 -7.43 -17.19
N ARG A 147 -3.43 -6.44 -16.97
CA ARG A 147 -2.27 -6.17 -17.83
C ARG A 147 -1.17 -5.51 -17.05
N PHE A 148 0.06 -5.88 -17.37
CA PHE A 148 1.28 -5.31 -16.84
C PHE A 148 2.04 -4.60 -17.96
N GLN A 149 2.45 -3.37 -17.72
CA GLN A 149 3.36 -2.60 -18.57
C GLN A 149 4.67 -2.42 -17.79
N LEU A 150 5.74 -2.90 -18.37
CA LEU A 150 7.05 -2.99 -17.76
C LEU A 150 7.97 -1.95 -18.39
N ARG A 151 8.63 -1.14 -17.56
CA ARG A 151 9.72 -0.27 -17.97
C ARG A 151 11.00 -0.69 -17.25
N TYR A 152 11.97 -1.14 -18.03
CA TYR A 152 13.29 -1.52 -17.56
C TYR A 152 14.17 -0.29 -17.31
N ALA A 153 15.14 -0.42 -16.41
CA ALA A 153 16.15 0.61 -16.16
C ALA A 153 17.01 0.93 -17.40
N SER A 154 17.10 -0.01 -18.34
CA SER A 154 17.75 0.19 -19.64
C SER A 154 16.94 1.06 -20.61
N GLY A 155 15.71 1.42 -20.27
CA GLY A 155 14.77 2.11 -21.16
C GLY A 155 13.92 1.17 -22.03
N LYS A 156 14.20 -0.14 -22.04
CA LYS A 156 13.35 -1.13 -22.72
C LYS A 156 11.95 -1.16 -22.08
N GLU A 157 10.93 -1.27 -22.92
CA GLU A 157 9.54 -1.48 -22.49
C GLU A 157 9.04 -2.85 -22.95
N ALA A 158 8.15 -3.43 -22.16
CA ALA A 158 7.45 -4.68 -22.48
C ALA A 158 6.04 -4.64 -21.88
N ALA A 159 5.14 -5.48 -22.38
CA ALA A 159 3.81 -5.63 -21.82
C ALA A 159 3.43 -7.11 -21.73
N TRP A 160 2.58 -7.42 -20.76
CA TRP A 160 2.06 -8.76 -20.55
C TRP A 160 0.59 -8.69 -20.19
N ASP A 161 -0.24 -9.42 -20.92
CA ASP A 161 -1.67 -9.53 -20.64
C ASP A 161 -1.94 -10.75 -19.74
N GLY A 162 -2.89 -10.59 -18.81
CA GLY A 162 -3.26 -11.60 -17.82
C GLY A 162 -3.02 -11.14 -16.38
N PRO A 163 -3.34 -12.01 -15.41
CA PRO A 163 -3.37 -11.65 -13.98
C PRO A 163 -2.01 -11.70 -13.29
N CYS A 164 -0.96 -12.18 -13.97
CA CYS A 164 0.38 -12.32 -13.39
C CYS A 164 1.49 -12.14 -14.42
N LEU A 165 2.70 -11.85 -13.93
CA LEU A 165 3.92 -11.93 -14.72
C LEU A 165 4.50 -13.36 -14.64
N PRO A 166 4.96 -13.92 -15.77
CA PRO A 166 5.61 -15.22 -15.83
C PRO A 166 7.07 -15.15 -15.33
N ASP A 167 7.79 -16.27 -15.40
CA ASP A 167 9.11 -16.47 -14.78
C ASP A 167 10.13 -15.37 -15.07
N GLU A 168 10.47 -15.12 -16.34
CA GLU A 168 11.52 -14.18 -16.69
C GLU A 168 11.20 -12.73 -16.21
N PRO A 169 10.04 -12.13 -16.53
CA PRO A 169 9.70 -10.80 -16.00
C PRO A 169 9.57 -10.75 -14.47
N ALA A 170 9.10 -11.82 -13.83
CA ALA A 170 9.03 -11.89 -12.36
C ALA A 170 10.44 -11.91 -11.72
N ARG A 171 11.40 -12.60 -12.34
CA ARG A 171 12.82 -12.57 -11.92
C ARG A 171 13.45 -11.21 -12.15
N ASP A 172 13.14 -10.57 -13.27
CA ASP A 172 13.61 -9.22 -13.57
C ASP A 172 13.09 -8.19 -12.56
N LEU A 173 11.85 -8.34 -12.09
CA LEU A 173 11.30 -7.55 -11.00
C LEU A 173 12.06 -7.77 -9.68
N ARG A 174 12.27 -9.02 -9.27
CA ARG A 174 13.00 -9.34 -8.03
C ARG A 174 14.46 -8.90 -8.05
N SER A 175 15.10 -8.96 -9.20
CA SER A 175 16.50 -8.53 -9.39
C SER A 175 16.63 -7.01 -9.58
N GLY A 176 15.53 -6.26 -9.54
CA GLY A 176 15.53 -4.81 -9.64
C GLY A 176 15.94 -4.30 -11.03
N LYS A 177 15.70 -5.06 -12.10
CA LYS A 177 15.95 -4.58 -13.47
C LYS A 177 14.86 -3.63 -13.98
N LEU A 178 13.71 -3.62 -13.32
CA LEU A 178 12.56 -2.77 -13.64
C LEU A 178 12.58 -1.47 -12.82
N ASP A 179 12.42 -0.33 -13.49
CA ASP A 179 12.20 0.96 -12.84
C ASP A 179 10.73 1.13 -12.47
N ARG A 180 9.83 0.61 -13.30
CA ARG A 180 8.38 0.80 -13.15
C ARG A 180 7.61 -0.39 -13.71
N VAL A 181 6.58 -0.80 -12.97
CA VAL A 181 5.54 -1.75 -13.38
C VAL A 181 4.21 -1.04 -13.22
N THR A 182 3.52 -0.79 -14.33
CA THR A 182 2.15 -0.28 -14.33
C THR A 182 1.19 -1.44 -14.51
N ILE A 183 0.18 -1.54 -13.65
CA ILE A 183 -0.80 -2.61 -13.61
C ILE A 183 -2.17 -2.00 -13.88
N GLU A 184 -2.78 -2.41 -15.00
CA GLU A 184 -4.15 -2.03 -15.34
C GLU A 184 -5.12 -2.96 -14.60
N LEU A 185 -6.06 -2.38 -13.87
CA LEU A 185 -7.11 -3.10 -13.15
C LEU A 185 -8.40 -3.15 -13.96
N GLY A 186 -9.11 -4.27 -13.90
CA GLY A 186 -10.45 -4.41 -14.49
C GLY A 186 -11.31 -5.48 -13.85
#